data_AF-A0A7S2GEL1-F1
#
_entry.id   AF-A0A7S2GEL1-F1
#
_cell.length_a   1.000
_cell.length_b   1.000
_cell.length_c   1.000
_cell.angle_alpha   90.00
_cell.angle_beta   90.00
_cell.angle_gamma   90.00
#
_symmetry.space_group_name_H-M   'P 1'
#
loop_
_entity.id
_entity.type
_entity.pdbx_description
1 polymer ?
#
loop_
_entity_poly.entity_id
_entity_poly.type
_entity_poly.pdbx_seq_one_letter_code
_entity_poly.pdbx_strand_id
1 'polypeptide(L)'
;DRGAEMEWISQYPHEKEILLPPLVGFQAINTRVERKTLVVELRPSLNLKSPTIEEVIGKLKSSYLTLLDILKGSLQAEALVGPSEERTELHESKAKAAEELGLQRKAHEETNPRWFNNALNYQEASTAAFAIDAKMATKSILAEMKTSGAYTATFGGYQMHKLGLTGL
;
A
#
# COMPACT_ATOMS: atom_id res chain seq x y z
N ASP A 1 18.31 23.97 17.05
CA ASP A 1 18.79 23.32 15.82
C ASP A 1 18.74 24.11 14.52
N ARG A 2 17.83 25.06 14.24
CA ARG A 2 18.02 26.01 13.10
C ARG A 2 17.29 27.36 13.26
N GLY A 3 17.26 27.92 14.47
CA GLY A 3 16.82 29.31 14.66
C GLY A 3 17.93 30.29 14.29
N ALA A 4 17.59 31.52 13.91
CA ALA A 4 18.57 32.58 13.64
C ALA A 4 18.82 33.39 14.91
N GLU A 5 20.08 33.56 15.30
CA GLU A 5 20.45 34.49 16.38
C GLU A 5 20.32 35.93 15.86
N MET A 6 19.59 36.77 16.59
CA MET A 6 19.23 38.12 16.16
C MET A 6 20.07 39.21 16.85
N GLU A 7 21.11 38.84 17.60
CA GLU A 7 21.86 39.76 18.47
C GLU A 7 22.36 41.03 17.75
N TRP A 8 22.80 40.92 16.49
CA TRP A 8 23.34 42.04 15.71
C TRP A 8 22.29 43.04 15.19
N ILE A 9 21.01 42.64 15.11
CA ILE A 9 19.90 43.45 14.59
C ILE A 9 18.80 43.69 15.63
N SER A 10 18.87 43.03 16.79
CA SER A 10 17.86 43.13 17.83
C SER A 10 17.86 44.53 18.45
N GLN A 11 16.66 45.00 18.79
CA GLN A 11 16.49 46.23 19.57
C GLN A 11 17.01 46.07 21.01
N TYR A 12 17.16 44.83 21.48
CA TYR A 12 17.67 44.50 22.81
C TYR A 12 18.89 43.56 22.70
N PRO A 13 20.07 44.06 22.27
CA PRO A 13 21.26 43.20 22.05
C PRO A 13 21.77 42.47 23.30
N HIS A 14 21.38 42.92 24.49
CA HIS A 14 21.73 42.29 25.75
C HIS A 14 20.82 41.09 26.08
N GLU A 15 19.74 40.90 25.34
CA GLU A 15 18.86 39.74 25.46
C GLU A 15 19.15 38.74 24.33
N LYS A 16 19.31 37.46 24.69
CA LYS A 16 19.55 36.42 23.70
C LYS A 16 18.25 36.07 22.97
N GLU A 17 18.09 36.60 21.76
CA GLU A 17 16.94 36.36 20.90
C GLU A 17 17.23 35.34 19.80
N ILE A 18 16.32 34.37 19.61
CA ILE A 18 16.39 33.36 18.57
C ILE A 18 15.09 33.42 17.75
N LEU A 19 15.20 33.78 16.48
CA LEU A 19 14.09 33.81 15.54
C LEU A 19 13.84 32.41 14.98
N LEU A 20 12.60 31.94 15.07
CA LEU A 20 12.14 30.70 14.45
C LEU A 20 11.35 31.04 13.17
N PRO A 21 11.48 30.23 12.09
CA PRO A 21 10.71 30.45 10.88
C PRO A 21 9.21 30.22 11.11
N PRO A 22 8.34 30.80 10.25
CA PRO A 22 6.91 30.54 10.29
C PRO A 22 6.59 29.04 10.25
N LEU A 23 5.49 28.65 10.88
CA LEU A 23 5.01 27.26 10.98
C LEU A 23 5.95 26.31 11.75
N VAL A 24 6.89 26.81 12.56
CA VAL A 24 7.66 25.94 13.47
C VAL A 24 6.71 25.08 14.32
N GLY A 25 6.93 23.76 14.30
CA GLY A 25 6.19 22.84 15.15
C GLY A 25 6.79 22.82 16.56
N PHE A 26 5.97 22.55 17.57
CA PHE A 26 6.45 22.24 18.91
C PHE A 26 6.10 20.80 19.24
N GLN A 27 7.10 20.01 19.62
CA GLN A 27 6.92 18.63 20.04
C GLN A 27 6.89 18.55 21.56
N ALA A 28 5.85 17.96 22.12
CA ALA A 28 5.81 17.62 23.54
C ALA A 28 6.76 16.45 23.82
N ILE A 29 7.73 16.68 24.70
CA ILE A 29 8.75 15.70 25.10
C ILE A 29 8.34 15.02 26.40
N ASN A 30 7.79 15.79 27.34
CA ASN A 30 7.41 15.30 28.65
C ASN A 30 6.25 16.13 29.21
N THR A 31 5.51 15.53 30.14
CA THR A 31 4.44 16.21 30.88
C THR A 31 4.59 15.87 32.36
N ARG A 32 4.52 16.87 33.22
CA ARG A 32 4.53 16.69 34.67
C ARG A 32 3.54 17.65 35.34
N VAL A 33 3.04 17.27 36.50
CA VAL A 33 2.14 18.12 37.28
C VAL A 33 2.92 18.69 38.47
N GLU A 34 3.01 20.01 38.52
CA GLU A 34 3.61 20.74 39.63
C GLU A 34 2.50 21.43 40.43
N ARG A 35 2.16 20.87 41.59
CA ARG A 35 1.04 21.30 42.47
C ARG A 35 -0.30 21.28 41.74
N LYS A 36 -0.69 22.42 41.14
CA LYS A 36 -1.94 22.62 40.40
C LYS A 36 -1.72 23.03 38.94
N THR A 37 -0.48 22.94 38.46
CA THR A 37 -0.08 23.36 37.10
C THR A 37 0.43 22.16 36.31
N LEU A 38 -0.13 21.93 35.12
CA LEU A 38 0.43 20.99 34.15
C LEU A 38 1.57 21.66 33.40
N VAL A 39 2.78 21.15 33.57
CA VAL A 39 3.98 21.59 32.85
C VAL A 39 4.22 20.63 31.70
N VAL A 40 4.21 21.18 30.48
CA VAL A 40 4.54 20.44 29.25
C VAL A 40 5.90 20.91 28.77
N GLU A 41 6.85 19.99 28.70
CA GLU A 41 8.18 20.25 28.16
C GLU A 41 8.12 20.15 26.63
N LEU A 42 8.48 21.24 25.95
CA LEU A 42 8.38 21.37 24.50
C LEU A 42 9.76 21.50 23.85
N ARG A 43 9.93 20.90 22.68
CA ARG A 43 11.08 21.10 21.80
C ARG A 43 10.62 21.67 20.46
N PRO A 44 11.19 22.80 19.98
CA PRO A 44 10.94 23.28 18.62
C PRO A 44 11.41 22.26 17.58
N SER A 45 10.54 21.90 16.65
CA SER A 45 10.82 20.99 15.53
C SER A 45 10.59 21.73 14.22
N LEU A 46 11.63 21.77 13.40
CA LEU A 46 11.60 22.36 12.05
C LEU A 46 11.36 21.34 10.95
N ASN A 47 11.15 20.07 11.33
CA ASN A 47 10.93 19.03 10.35
C ASN A 47 9.47 19.00 9.91
N LEU A 48 9.10 19.95 9.05
CA LEU A 48 7.79 20.03 8.39
C LEU A 48 7.55 18.90 7.38
N LYS A 49 8.59 18.14 7.03
CA LYS A 49 8.53 17.00 6.12
C LYS A 49 8.51 15.66 6.86
N SER A 50 8.65 15.67 8.19
CA SER A 50 8.56 14.45 8.98
C SER A 50 7.09 14.06 9.08
N PRO A 51 6.72 12.86 8.63
CA PRO A 51 5.37 12.37 8.82
C PRO A 51 5.04 12.29 10.31
N THR A 52 3.78 12.57 10.66
CA THR A 52 3.27 12.40 12.03
C THR A 52 3.33 10.94 12.46
N ILE A 53 3.21 10.69 13.76
CA ILE A 53 3.19 9.32 14.29
C ILE A 53 2.04 8.53 13.64
N GLU A 54 0.89 9.17 13.46
CA GLU A 54 -0.30 8.61 12.84
C GLU A 54 -0.05 8.26 11.37
N GLU A 55 0.64 9.14 10.62
CA GLU A 55 1.02 8.91 9.23
C GLU A 55 2.03 7.77 9.08
N VAL A 56 3.03 7.70 9.98
CA VAL A 56 4.00 6.60 10.00
C VAL A 56 3.30 5.27 10.29
N ILE A 57 2.42 5.23 11.29
CA ILE A 57 1.65 4.04 11.64
C ILE A 57 0.68 3.64 10.50
N GLY A 58 0.12 4.63 9.79
CA GLY A 58 -0.81 4.43 8.67
C GLY A 58 -0.16 3.94 7.37
N LYS A 59 1.15 4.16 7.19
CA LYS A 59 1.85 3.94 5.92
C LYS A 59 1.69 2.54 5.35
N LEU A 60 1.83 1.50 6.17
CA LEU A 60 1.70 0.11 5.71
C LEU A 60 0.25 -0.22 5.32
N LYS A 61 -0.74 0.26 6.08
CA LYS A 61 -2.15 0.13 5.71
C LYS A 61 -2.41 0.79 4.36
N SER A 62 -1.99 2.04 4.18
CA SER A 62 -2.15 2.76 2.91
C SER A 62 -1.51 2.00 1.75
N SER A 63 -0.28 1.52 1.91
CA SER A 63 0.42 0.73 0.90
C SER A 63 -0.33 -0.54 0.52
N TYR A 64 -0.90 -1.25 1.50
CA TYR A 64 -1.68 -2.47 1.26
C TYR A 64 -3.00 -2.19 0.54
N LEU A 65 -3.74 -1.14 0.96
CA LEU A 65 -4.97 -0.74 0.27
C LEU A 65 -4.70 -0.32 -1.18
N THR A 66 -3.60 0.39 -1.43
CA THR A 66 -3.16 0.73 -2.80
C THR A 66 -2.84 -0.53 -3.61
N LEU A 67 -2.19 -1.53 -3.02
CA LEU A 67 -1.95 -2.82 -3.68
C LEU A 67 -3.27 -3.49 -4.11
N LEU A 68 -4.27 -3.53 -3.23
CA LEU A 68 -5.59 -4.08 -3.56
C LEU A 68 -6.27 -3.32 -4.71
N ASP A 69 -6.16 -1.99 -4.72
CA ASP A 69 -6.71 -1.15 -5.80
C ASP A 69 -6.04 -1.44 -7.14
N ILE A 70 -4.71 -1.66 -7.16
CA ILE A 70 -3.96 -2.02 -8.36
C ILE A 70 -4.39 -3.38 -8.89
N LEU A 71 -4.40 -4.43 -8.05
CA LEU A 71 -4.78 -5.79 -8.45
C LEU A 71 -6.24 -5.87 -8.89
N LYS A 72 -7.13 -5.15 -8.21
CA LYS A 72 -8.53 -5.04 -8.64
C LYS A 72 -8.63 -4.38 -10.01
N GLY A 73 -7.90 -3.27 -10.22
CA GLY A 73 -7.90 -2.54 -11.47
C GLY A 73 -7.43 -3.37 -12.66
N SER A 74 -6.37 -4.16 -12.50
CA SER A 74 -5.88 -5.07 -13.56
C SER A 74 -6.92 -6.12 -13.92
N LEU A 75 -7.51 -6.80 -12.93
CA LEU A 75 -8.53 -7.82 -13.17
C LEU A 75 -9.80 -7.25 -13.81
N GLN A 76 -10.22 -6.04 -13.43
CA GLN A 76 -11.35 -5.36 -14.04
C GLN A 76 -11.08 -4.98 -15.50
N ALA A 77 -9.89 -4.45 -15.79
CA ALA A 77 -9.50 -4.12 -17.17
C ALA A 77 -9.49 -5.38 -18.04
N GLU A 78 -8.89 -6.46 -17.56
CA GLU A 78 -8.86 -7.74 -18.27
C GLU A 78 -10.24 -8.39 -18.42
N ALA A 79 -11.15 -8.17 -17.47
CA ALA A 79 -12.52 -8.66 -17.58
C ALA A 79 -13.30 -7.95 -18.70
N LEU A 80 -12.94 -6.71 -19.03
CA LEU A 80 -13.59 -5.91 -20.08
C LEU A 80 -12.99 -6.13 -21.49
N VAL A 81 -11.75 -6.64 -21.57
CA VAL A 81 -11.05 -6.88 -22.84
C VAL A 81 -11.37 -8.28 -23.36
N GLY A 82 -12.35 -8.40 -24.25
CA GLY A 82 -12.71 -9.63 -24.96
C GLY A 82 -13.87 -9.43 -25.94
N PRO A 83 -14.03 -10.24 -27.00
CA PRO A 83 -15.20 -10.18 -27.88
C PRO A 83 -16.49 -10.37 -27.08
N SER A 84 -17.51 -9.53 -27.31
CA SER A 84 -18.75 -9.51 -26.51
C SER A 84 -19.55 -10.81 -26.50
N GLU A 85 -19.30 -11.70 -27.45
CA GLU A 85 -19.97 -12.99 -27.63
C GLU A 85 -19.29 -14.12 -26.85
N GLU A 86 -18.03 -13.95 -26.45
CA GLU A 86 -17.25 -14.87 -25.62
C GLU A 86 -17.12 -14.31 -24.20
N ARG A 87 -18.26 -14.07 -23.52
CA ARG A 87 -18.29 -13.98 -22.05
C ARG A 87 -17.98 -15.37 -21.48
N THR A 88 -16.73 -15.77 -21.64
CA THR A 88 -16.21 -17.04 -21.17
C THR A 88 -16.23 -17.06 -19.65
N GLU A 89 -16.31 -18.26 -19.09
CA GLU A 89 -16.17 -18.52 -17.65
C GLU A 89 -14.95 -17.80 -17.03
N LEU A 90 -13.93 -17.51 -17.85
CA LEU A 90 -12.75 -16.74 -17.48
C LEU A 90 -13.08 -15.28 -17.12
N HIS A 91 -13.82 -14.55 -17.96
CA HIS A 91 -14.19 -13.14 -17.69
C HIS A 91 -15.05 -13.01 -16.44
N GLU A 92 -16.02 -13.92 -16.25
CA GLU A 92 -16.82 -13.95 -15.03
C GLU A 92 -15.97 -14.25 -13.80
N SER A 93 -14.99 -15.15 -13.93
CA SER A 93 -14.08 -15.46 -12.82
C SER A 93 -13.17 -14.29 -12.45
N LYS A 94 -12.69 -13.51 -13.44
CA LYS A 94 -11.91 -12.29 -13.20
C LYS A 94 -12.77 -11.21 -12.54
N ALA A 95 -14.02 -11.04 -12.97
CA ALA A 95 -14.96 -10.10 -12.34
C ALA A 95 -15.25 -10.45 -10.87
N LYS A 96 -15.48 -11.75 -10.57
CA LYS A 96 -15.66 -12.23 -9.19
C LYS A 96 -14.41 -12.03 -8.33
N ALA A 97 -13.22 -12.29 -8.88
CA ALA A 97 -11.96 -12.05 -8.17
C ALA A 97 -11.74 -10.56 -7.86
N ALA A 98 -12.07 -9.66 -8.79
CA ALA A 98 -12.02 -8.22 -8.56
C ALA A 98 -13.03 -7.76 -7.47
N GLU A 99 -14.21 -8.38 -7.40
CA GLU A 99 -15.18 -8.13 -6.34
C GLU A 99 -14.64 -8.59 -4.98
N GLU A 100 -14.03 -9.77 -4.91
CA GLU A 100 -13.40 -10.32 -3.71
C GLU A 100 -12.32 -9.37 -3.15
N LEU A 101 -11.42 -8.87 -4.01
CA LEU A 101 -10.42 -7.86 -3.62
C LEU A 101 -11.07 -6.56 -3.12
N GLY A 102 -12.19 -6.16 -3.73
CA GLY A 102 -12.98 -5.00 -3.30
C GLY A 102 -13.59 -5.17 -1.90
N LEU A 103 -14.04 -6.38 -1.55
CA LEU A 103 -14.53 -6.71 -0.22
C LEU A 103 -13.40 -6.72 0.81
N GLN A 104 -12.25 -7.32 0.47
CA GLN A 104 -11.06 -7.28 1.33
C GLN A 104 -10.63 -5.85 1.62
N ARG A 105 -10.61 -4.99 0.59
CA ARG A 105 -10.28 -3.57 0.74
C ARG A 105 -11.20 -2.87 1.74
N LYS A 106 -12.53 -3.06 1.62
CA LYS A 106 -13.51 -2.48 2.55
C LYS A 106 -13.30 -2.97 3.99
N ALA A 107 -13.10 -4.28 4.19
CA ALA A 107 -12.85 -4.84 5.51
C ALA A 107 -11.57 -4.27 6.15
N HIS A 108 -10.52 -4.09 5.34
CA HIS A 108 -9.24 -3.57 5.81
C HIS A 108 -9.21 -2.04 5.97
N GLU A 109 -10.13 -1.30 5.33
CA GLU A 109 -10.34 0.13 5.54
C GLU A 109 -10.78 0.42 6.99
N GLU A 110 -11.58 -0.46 7.60
CA GLU A 110 -12.04 -0.33 8.99
C GLU A 110 -11.01 -0.87 10.01
N THR A 111 -10.02 -1.63 9.55
CA THR A 111 -9.01 -2.24 10.41
C THR A 111 -8.05 -1.20 10.98
N ASN A 112 -7.68 -1.36 12.25
CA ASN A 112 -6.71 -0.49 12.92
C ASN A 112 -5.35 -0.50 12.18
N PRO A 113 -4.79 0.67 11.82
CA PRO A 113 -3.48 0.78 11.18
C PRO A 113 -2.34 -0.01 11.86
N ARG A 114 -2.36 -0.14 13.19
CA ARG A 114 -1.34 -0.89 13.94
C ARG A 114 -1.33 -2.38 13.61
N TRP A 115 -2.44 -2.94 13.17
CA TRP A 115 -2.52 -4.34 12.75
C TRP A 115 -1.55 -4.66 11.60
N PHE A 116 -1.38 -3.72 10.66
CA PHE A 116 -0.47 -3.84 9.51
C PHE A 116 1.00 -3.66 9.86
N ASN A 117 1.32 -3.12 11.04
CA ASN A 117 2.70 -2.99 11.51
C ASN A 117 3.24 -4.30 12.11
N ASN A 118 2.41 -5.35 12.20
CA ASN A 118 2.89 -6.71 12.42
C ASN A 118 3.27 -7.35 11.08
N ALA A 119 4.53 -7.77 10.95
CA ALA A 119 5.06 -8.33 9.72
C ALA A 119 4.31 -9.58 9.24
N LEU A 120 3.88 -10.46 10.15
CA LEU A 120 3.15 -11.68 9.80
C LEU A 120 1.77 -11.34 9.24
N ASN A 121 1.02 -10.47 9.91
CA ASN A 121 -0.30 -10.02 9.44
C ASN A 121 -0.24 -9.40 8.04
N TYR A 122 0.74 -8.50 7.82
CA TYR A 122 0.93 -7.84 6.54
C TYR A 122 1.30 -8.84 5.44
N GLN A 123 2.20 -9.78 5.75
CA GLN A 123 2.65 -10.80 4.82
C GLN A 123 1.50 -11.75 4.45
N GLU A 124 0.73 -12.24 5.41
CA GLU A 124 -0.42 -13.12 5.19
C GLU A 124 -1.48 -12.43 4.32
N ALA A 125 -1.86 -11.20 4.67
CA ALA A 125 -2.84 -10.42 3.90
C ALA A 125 -2.37 -10.18 2.45
N SER A 126 -1.11 -9.78 2.27
CA SER A 126 -0.53 -9.56 0.95
C SER A 126 -0.47 -10.86 0.14
N THR A 127 -0.07 -11.96 0.77
CA THR A 127 0.01 -13.29 0.12
C THR A 127 -1.37 -13.76 -0.33
N ALA A 128 -2.40 -13.54 0.50
CA ALA A 128 -3.78 -13.88 0.15
C ALA A 128 -4.26 -13.07 -1.07
N ALA A 129 -3.99 -11.76 -1.11
CA ALA A 129 -4.34 -10.91 -2.24
C ALA A 129 -3.61 -11.35 -3.54
N PHE A 130 -2.30 -11.63 -3.46
CA PHE A 130 -1.54 -12.15 -4.60
C PHE A 130 -1.98 -13.54 -5.05
N ALA A 131 -2.44 -14.40 -4.13
CA ALA A 131 -2.94 -15.72 -4.48
C ALA A 131 -4.20 -15.66 -5.36
N ILE A 132 -5.07 -14.66 -5.14
CA ILE A 132 -6.25 -14.41 -5.99
C ILE A 132 -5.81 -14.06 -7.42
N ASP A 133 -4.87 -13.12 -7.55
CA ASP A 133 -4.35 -12.68 -8.84
C ASP A 133 -3.62 -13.82 -9.59
N ALA A 134 -2.74 -14.55 -8.89
CA ALA A 134 -2.04 -15.72 -9.43
C ALA A 134 -3.00 -16.82 -9.91
N LYS A 135 -4.11 -17.04 -9.20
CA LYS A 135 -5.16 -17.97 -9.61
C LYS A 135 -5.87 -17.53 -10.90
N MET A 136 -6.02 -16.23 -11.12
CA MET A 136 -6.59 -15.71 -12.38
C MET A 136 -5.59 -15.80 -13.53
N ALA A 137 -4.31 -15.50 -13.28
CA ALA A 137 -3.24 -15.63 -14.27
C ALA A 137 -3.12 -17.09 -14.77
N THR A 138 -3.10 -18.06 -13.84
CA THR A 138 -3.06 -19.50 -14.18
C THR A 138 -4.28 -19.94 -14.98
N LYS A 139 -5.49 -19.48 -14.63
CA LYS A 139 -6.69 -19.73 -15.42
C LYS A 139 -6.61 -19.14 -16.84
N SER A 140 -6.06 -17.94 -16.99
CA SER A 140 -5.86 -17.30 -18.29
C SER A 140 -4.95 -18.14 -19.19
N ILE A 141 -3.80 -18.58 -18.65
CA ILE A 141 -2.86 -19.45 -19.35
C ILE A 141 -3.54 -20.77 -19.76
N LEU A 142 -4.29 -21.40 -18.84
CA LEU A 142 -5.01 -22.65 -19.15
C LEU A 142 -6.10 -22.48 -20.22
N ALA A 143 -6.76 -21.33 -20.26
CA ALA A 143 -7.76 -21.01 -21.29
C ALA A 143 -7.09 -20.86 -22.66
N GLU A 144 -5.98 -20.13 -22.74
CA GLU A 144 -5.17 -20.00 -23.96
C GLU A 144 -4.64 -21.35 -24.45
N MET A 145 -4.17 -22.20 -23.54
CA MET A 145 -3.70 -23.56 -23.88
C MET A 145 -4.79 -24.47 -24.45
N LYS A 146 -6.06 -24.24 -24.09
CA LYS A 146 -7.20 -24.99 -24.65
C LYS A 146 -7.54 -24.52 -26.07
N THR A 147 -7.37 -23.24 -26.37
CA THR A 147 -7.72 -22.67 -27.68
C THR A 147 -6.61 -22.83 -28.72
N SER A 148 -5.33 -22.75 -28.33
CA SER A 148 -4.20 -22.71 -29.27
C SER A 148 -3.71 -24.08 -29.79
N GLY A 149 -4.22 -25.21 -29.27
CA GLY A 149 -3.97 -26.55 -29.81
C GLY A 149 -2.56 -27.14 -29.64
N ALA A 150 -1.52 -26.30 -29.57
CA ALA A 150 -0.14 -26.69 -29.29
C ALA A 150 0.47 -25.76 -28.23
N TYR A 151 1.07 -26.33 -27.19
CA TYR A 151 1.75 -25.57 -26.16
C TYR A 151 3.01 -26.26 -25.66
N THR A 152 3.94 -25.43 -25.17
CA THR A 152 5.15 -25.82 -24.45
C THR A 152 5.15 -25.14 -23.09
N ALA A 153 4.99 -25.93 -22.02
CA ALA A 153 5.08 -25.44 -20.65
C ALA A 153 6.37 -25.95 -20.01
N THR A 154 7.09 -25.07 -19.32
CA THR A 154 8.34 -25.44 -18.63
C THR A 154 8.12 -25.37 -17.12
N PHE A 155 8.31 -26.48 -16.42
CA PHE A 155 8.18 -26.54 -14.96
C PHE A 155 9.38 -27.27 -14.36
N GLY A 156 10.16 -26.58 -13.51
CA GLY A 156 11.28 -27.20 -12.77
C GLY A 156 12.32 -27.91 -13.65
N GLY A 157 12.61 -27.38 -14.85
CA GLY A 157 13.56 -27.98 -15.80
C GLY A 157 12.97 -29.02 -16.76
N TYR A 158 11.68 -29.35 -16.62
CA TYR A 158 10.98 -30.25 -17.55
C TYR A 158 10.15 -29.44 -18.56
N GLN A 159 10.29 -29.77 -19.85
CA GLN A 159 9.44 -29.23 -20.91
C GLN A 159 8.30 -30.21 -21.20
N MET A 160 7.07 -29.75 -21.01
CA MET A 160 5.86 -30.46 -21.39
C MET A 160 5.40 -29.95 -22.76
N HIS A 161 5.46 -30.81 -23.77
CA HIS A 161 4.98 -30.53 -25.12
C HIS A 161 3.62 -31.20 -25.31
N LYS A 162 2.60 -30.44 -25.73
CA LYS A 162 1.41 -31.01 -26.38
C LYS A 162 1.51 -30.73 -27.87
N LEU A 163 1.92 -31.72 -28.67
CA LEU A 163 1.76 -31.68 -30.12
C LEU A 163 0.28 -31.86 -30.44
N GLY A 164 -0.34 -30.84 -31.04
CA GLY A 164 -1.62 -31.04 -31.71
C GLY A 164 -1.43 -32.03 -32.85
N LEU A 165 -2.08 -33.20 -32.77
CA LEU A 165 -2.25 -34.08 -33.92
C LEU A 165 -3.24 -33.39 -34.86
N THR A 166 -2.75 -32.61 -35.82
CA THR A 166 -3.51 -32.35 -37.06
C THR A 166 -3.42 -33.63 -37.88
N GLY A 167 -4.41 -34.51 -37.72
CA GLY A 167 -4.65 -35.62 -38.62
C GLY A 167 -5.13 -35.11 -39.98
N LEU A 168 -4.57 -35.72 -41.03
CA LEU A 168 -4.97 -35.67 -42.44
C LEU A 168 -6.46 -35.98 -42.65
#